data_AF-A0A2V9H525-F1
#
_entry.id   AF-A0A2V9H525-F1
#
_cell.length_a   1.000
_cell.length_b   1.000
_cell.length_c   1.000
_cell.angle_alpha   90.00
_cell.angle_beta   90.00
_cell.angle_gamma   90.00
#
_symmetry.space_group_name_H-M   'P 1'
#
loop_
_entity.id
_entity.type
_entity.pdbx_description
1 polymer ?
#
loop_
_entity_poly.entity_id
_entity_poly.type
_entity_poly.pdbx_seq_one_letter_code
_entity_poly.pdbx_strand_id
1 'polypeptide(L)'
;MASVYARFKGPRGWEYQRVGKGRPPKGAKFHIRFTDAQGKRCWSQPFDTTQQAQENADGVALATQAAAQGLTVAEYQDQTNAGRTPIKVAVERFLKLHRNDRPKTVKQYNLALTHLLANLPR
;
A
#
# COMPACT_ATOMS: atom_id res chain seq x y z
N MET A 1 -0.77 4.69 13.92
CA MET A 1 -1.97 4.29 13.16
C MET A 1 -2.48 5.52 12.41
N ALA A 2 -2.52 5.49 11.07
CA ALA A 2 -2.99 6.60 10.26
C ALA A 2 -4.53 6.60 10.18
N SER A 3 -5.17 7.76 10.12
CA SER A 3 -6.62 7.87 9.98
C SER A 3 -6.99 9.08 9.12
N VAL A 4 -7.93 8.87 8.20
CA VAL A 4 -8.39 9.92 7.29
C VAL A 4 -9.54 10.72 7.92
N TYR A 5 -9.45 12.04 7.84
CA TYR A 5 -10.46 12.99 8.29
C TYR A 5 -10.86 13.91 7.15
N ALA A 6 -12.14 14.22 7.03
CA ALA A 6 -12.65 15.33 6.25
C ALA A 6 -12.57 16.61 7.08
N ARG A 7 -12.08 17.69 6.47
CA ARG A 7 -12.08 19.05 7.02
C ARG A 7 -13.06 19.91 6.24
N PHE A 8 -13.97 20.56 6.94
CA PHE A 8 -14.96 21.45 6.35
C PHE A 8 -15.26 22.63 7.29
N LYS A 9 -15.89 23.68 6.75
CA LYS A 9 -16.30 24.86 7.52
C LYS A 9 -17.73 24.66 8.01
N GLY A 10 -17.89 24.42 9.30
CA GLY A 10 -19.18 24.34 9.99
C GLY A 10 -19.63 25.69 10.54
N PRO A 11 -20.79 25.74 11.23
CA PRO A 11 -21.35 26.97 11.80
C PRO A 11 -20.45 27.60 12.88
N ARG A 12 -19.65 26.78 13.56
CA ARG A 12 -18.78 27.18 14.68
C ARG A 12 -17.30 27.34 14.28
N GLY A 13 -16.97 27.15 13.00
CA GLY A 13 -15.60 27.24 12.50
C GLY A 13 -15.16 26.00 11.73
N TRP A 14 -13.84 25.73 11.72
CA TRP A 14 -13.30 24.55 11.05
C TRP A 14 -13.56 23.28 11.87
N GLU A 15 -14.18 22.29 11.25
CA GLU A 15 -14.51 21.00 11.85
C GLU A 15 -13.77 19.87 11.14
N TYR A 16 -13.46 18.81 11.90
CA TYR A 16 -12.80 17.61 11.41
C TYR A 16 -13.64 16.38 11.73
N GLN A 17 -14.01 15.62 10.71
CA GLN A 17 -14.83 14.41 10.84
C GLN A 17 -14.08 13.21 10.29
N ARG A 18 -13.98 12.13 11.07
CA ARG A 18 -13.33 10.90 10.60
C ARG A 18 -14.15 10.32 9.44
N VAL A 19 -13.47 9.99 8.34
CA VAL A 19 -14.09 9.33 7.19
C VAL A 19 -14.62 7.96 7.65
N GLY A 20 -15.88 7.66 7.31
CA GLY A 20 -16.62 6.47 7.77
C GLY A 20 -17.83 6.80 8.67
N LYS A 21 -17.89 7.99 9.28
CA LYS A 21 -19.12 8.51 9.90
C LYS A 21 -19.89 9.37 8.89
N GLY A 22 -20.73 8.76 8.06
CA GLY A 22 -21.62 9.48 7.13
C GLY A 22 -20.93 10.10 5.90
N ARG A 23 -21.72 10.81 5.08
CA ARG A 23 -21.23 11.49 3.86
C ARG A 23 -20.61 12.84 4.21
N PRO A 24 -19.35 13.12 3.82
CA PRO A 24 -18.74 14.42 4.06
C PRO A 24 -19.47 15.54 3.28
N PRO A 25 -19.46 16.79 3.80
CA PRO A 25 -20.02 17.94 3.10
C PRO A 25 -19.35 18.20 1.74
N LYS A 26 -20.10 18.76 0.79
CA LYS A 26 -19.58 19.11 -0.55
C LYS A 26 -18.46 20.16 -0.41
N GLY A 27 -17.29 19.87 -0.98
CA GLY A 27 -16.12 20.75 -0.91
C GLY A 27 -15.21 20.54 0.31
N ALA A 28 -15.44 19.49 1.12
CA ALA A 28 -14.52 19.10 2.17
C ALA A 28 -13.15 18.67 1.58
N LYS A 29 -12.07 19.03 2.26
CA LYS A 29 -10.71 18.54 1.96
C LYS A 29 -10.37 17.40 2.92
N PHE A 30 -9.66 16.39 2.46
CA PHE A 30 -9.31 15.22 3.27
C PHE A 30 -7.88 15.33 3.79
N HIS A 31 -7.66 15.02 5.05
CA HIS A 31 -6.35 15.02 5.70
C HIS A 31 -6.12 13.69 6.38
N ILE A 32 -4.88 13.22 6.36
CA ILE A 32 -4.43 12.03 7.07
C ILE A 32 -3.83 12.51 8.39
N ARG A 33 -4.34 11.98 9.50
CA ARG A 33 -3.72 12.15 10.81
C ARG A 33 -2.84 10.94 11.09
N PHE A 34 -1.57 11.16 11.34
CA PHE A 34 -0.60 10.11 11.65
C PHE A 34 0.29 10.50 12.82
N THR A 35 1.05 9.55 13.34
CA THR A 35 2.04 9.78 14.39
C THR A 35 3.39 9.65 13.71
N ASP A 36 4.22 10.66 13.80
CA ASP A 36 5.57 10.67 13.21
C ASP A 36 6.50 9.72 13.98
N ALA A 37 7.69 9.44 13.43
CA ALA A 37 8.71 8.60 14.05
C ALA A 37 9.12 9.08 15.46
N GLN A 38 9.00 10.39 15.72
CA GLN A 38 9.27 11.01 17.02
C GLN A 38 8.07 10.93 18.01
N GLY A 39 7.00 10.22 17.66
CA GLY A 39 5.80 10.10 18.51
C GLY A 39 4.85 11.31 18.46
N LYS A 40 5.15 12.33 17.64
CA LYS A 40 4.32 13.53 17.50
C LYS A 40 3.14 13.29 16.56
N ARG A 41 1.96 13.79 16.91
CA ARG A 41 0.77 13.73 16.03
C ARG A 41 0.84 14.82 14.97
N CYS A 42 0.82 14.42 13.71
CA CYS A 42 0.95 15.29 12.55
C CYS A 42 -0.24 15.12 11.59
N TRP A 43 -0.45 16.14 10.77
CA TRP A 43 -1.45 16.16 9.71
C TRP A 43 -0.74 16.17 8.35
N SER A 44 -1.25 15.41 7.38
CA SER A 44 -0.80 15.49 5.99
C SER A 44 -1.28 16.77 5.31
N GLN A 45 -0.72 17.02 4.13
CA GLN A 45 -1.31 17.93 3.15
C GLN A 45 -2.76 17.53 2.80
N PRO A 46 -3.60 18.50 2.40
CA PRO A 46 -4.98 18.23 2.00
C PRO A 46 -5.06 17.45 0.68
N PHE A 47 -6.01 16.53 0.60
CA PHE A 47 -6.40 15.80 -0.60
C PHE A 47 -7.82 16.17 -1.01
N ASP A 48 -8.13 15.99 -2.30
CA ASP A 48 -9.43 16.35 -2.86
C ASP A 48 -10.46 15.23 -2.74
N THR A 49 -10.02 13.98 -2.68
CA THR A 49 -10.90 12.82 -2.59
C THR A 49 -10.54 11.91 -1.41
N THR A 50 -11.54 11.17 -0.92
CA THR A 50 -11.32 10.14 0.11
C THR A 50 -10.40 9.04 -0.38
N GLN A 51 -10.50 8.66 -1.66
CA GLN A 51 -9.70 7.62 -2.26
C GLN A 51 -8.21 8.00 -2.28
N GLN A 52 -7.88 9.20 -2.75
CA GLN A 52 -6.50 9.71 -2.73
C GLN A 52 -5.94 9.75 -1.30
N ALA A 53 -6.73 10.23 -0.33
CA ALA A 53 -6.30 10.27 1.06
C ALA A 53 -6.10 8.87 1.66
N GLN A 54 -6.89 7.87 1.24
CA GLN A 54 -6.76 6.50 1.71
C GLN A 54 -5.53 5.81 1.11
N GLU A 55 -5.32 5.93 -0.21
CA GLU A 55 -4.13 5.41 -0.90
C GLU A 55 -2.83 5.98 -0.29
N ASN A 56 -2.84 7.27 0.04
CA ASN A 56 -1.69 7.92 0.69
C ASN A 56 -1.57 7.57 2.18
N ALA A 57 -2.66 7.17 2.87
CA ALA A 57 -2.60 6.80 4.29
C ALA A 57 -1.75 5.55 4.51
N ASP A 58 -1.84 4.58 3.61
CA ASP A 58 -1.03 3.36 3.67
C ASP A 58 0.45 3.66 3.41
N GLY A 59 0.74 4.53 2.43
CA GLY A 59 2.09 5.04 2.18
C GLY A 59 2.69 5.79 3.37
N VAL A 60 1.92 6.67 4.01
CA VAL A 60 2.34 7.40 5.22
C VAL A 60 2.58 6.45 6.39
N ALA A 61 1.75 5.42 6.56
CA ALA A 61 1.95 4.42 7.60
C ALA A 61 3.27 3.65 7.40
N LEU A 62 3.57 3.25 6.16
CA LEU A 62 4.80 2.54 5.83
C LEU A 62 6.03 3.44 5.96
N ALA A 63 5.94 4.70 5.51
CA ALA A 63 7.01 5.70 5.68
C ALA A 63 7.30 5.99 7.16
N THR A 64 6.25 6.05 7.99
CA THR A 64 6.40 6.23 9.44
C THR A 64 7.12 5.04 10.07
N GLN A 65 6.77 3.81 9.68
CA GLN A 65 7.41 2.60 10.19
C GLN A 65 8.89 2.54 9.79
N ALA A 66 9.20 2.84 8.53
CA ALA A 66 10.57 2.92 8.02
C ALA A 66 11.37 3.98 8.80
N ALA A 67 10.81 5.20 8.94
CA ALA A 67 11.46 6.30 9.66
C ALA A 67 11.68 5.99 11.16
N ALA A 68 10.77 5.26 11.81
CA ALA A 68 10.94 4.82 13.19
C ALA A 68 12.13 3.86 13.36
N GLN A 69 12.53 3.15 12.31
CA GLN A 69 13.71 2.28 12.28
C GLN A 69 14.95 2.99 11.71
N GLY A 70 14.87 4.28 11.40
CA GLY A 70 15.95 5.04 10.77
C GLY A 70 16.23 4.62 9.32
N LEU A 71 15.28 3.95 8.68
CA LEU A 71 15.39 3.43 7.32
C LEU A 71 14.57 4.27 6.35
N THR A 72 14.97 4.25 5.09
CA THR A 72 14.13 4.69 3.98
C THR A 72 13.03 3.65 3.71
N VAL A 73 11.97 4.06 3.02
CA VAL A 73 10.88 3.15 2.60
C VAL A 73 11.42 1.98 1.77
N ALA A 74 12.38 2.24 0.87
CA ALA A 74 13.00 1.21 0.04
C ALA A 74 13.78 0.21 0.91
N GLU A 75 14.64 0.68 1.81
CA GLU A 75 15.42 -0.19 2.69
C GLU A 75 14.54 -1.01 3.64
N TYR A 76 13.44 -0.43 4.14
CA TYR A 76 12.46 -1.16 4.96
C TYR A 76 11.78 -2.28 4.17
N GLN A 77 11.41 -2.01 2.91
CA GLN A 77 10.86 -3.01 2.01
C GLN A 77 11.90 -4.10 1.67
N ASP A 78 13.14 -3.71 1.44
CA ASP A 78 14.23 -4.65 1.16
C ASP A 78 14.52 -5.55 2.37
N GLN A 79 14.56 -5.00 3.59
CA GLN A 79 14.71 -5.81 4.80
C GLN A 79 13.54 -6.77 5.01
N THR A 80 12.30 -6.31 4.83
CA THR A 80 11.12 -7.19 4.96
C THR A 80 11.05 -8.26 3.87
N ASN A 81 11.66 -8.01 2.70
CA ASN A 81 11.74 -8.95 1.59
C ASN A 81 13.03 -9.80 1.56
N ALA A 82 14.02 -9.53 2.41
CA ALA A 82 15.34 -10.19 2.38
C ALA A 82 15.27 -11.72 2.52
N GLY A 83 14.26 -12.25 3.22
CA GLY A 83 14.01 -13.70 3.37
C GLY A 83 12.96 -14.28 2.41
N ARG A 84 12.35 -13.46 1.56
CA ARG A 84 11.28 -13.90 0.66
C ARG A 84 11.85 -14.30 -0.70
N THR A 85 11.33 -15.38 -1.25
CA THR A 85 11.66 -15.77 -2.63
C THR A 85 10.81 -14.93 -3.59
N PRO A 86 11.42 -14.21 -4.56
CA PRO A 86 10.66 -13.50 -5.57
C PRO A 86 9.74 -14.45 -6.34
N ILE A 87 8.52 -14.02 -6.67
CA ILE A 87 7.54 -14.85 -7.40
C ILE A 87 8.16 -15.41 -8.68
N LYS A 88 8.93 -14.60 -9.41
CA LYS A 88 9.68 -15.02 -10.60
C LYS A 88 10.60 -16.22 -10.32
N VAL A 89 11.41 -16.15 -9.27
CA VAL A 89 12.33 -17.24 -8.88
C VAL A 89 11.55 -18.49 -8.48
N ALA A 90 10.42 -18.34 -7.79
CA ALA A 90 9.56 -19.47 -7.44
C ALA A 90 8.97 -20.15 -8.68
N VAL A 91 8.50 -19.36 -9.66
CA VAL A 91 7.99 -19.86 -10.96
C VAL A 91 9.07 -20.60 -11.73
N GLU A 92 10.27 -20.04 -11.83
CA GLU A 92 11.40 -20.69 -12.50
C GLU A 92 11.78 -22.03 -11.84
N ARG A 93 11.81 -22.07 -10.50
CA ARG A 93 12.04 -23.32 -9.75
C ARG A 93 10.96 -24.36 -10.01
N PHE A 94 9.70 -23.95 -10.02
CA PHE A 94 8.57 -24.84 -10.31
C PHE A 94 8.67 -25.43 -11.72
N LEU A 95 8.89 -24.60 -12.73
CA LEU A 95 9.04 -25.06 -14.12
C LEU A 95 10.24 -25.99 -14.29
N LYS A 96 11.35 -25.72 -13.59
CA LYS A 96 12.52 -26.60 -13.58
C LYS A 96 12.23 -27.97 -12.98
N LEU A 97 11.46 -28.02 -11.90
CA LEU A 97 11.07 -29.28 -11.23
C LEU A 97 10.18 -30.14 -12.15
N HIS A 98 9.22 -29.50 -12.82
CA HIS A 98 8.24 -30.16 -13.69
C HIS A 98 8.68 -30.31 -15.16
N ARG A 99 9.96 -30.04 -15.49
CA ARG A 99 10.44 -30.05 -16.87
C ARG A 99 10.32 -31.41 -17.58
N ASN A 100 10.32 -32.50 -16.81
CA ASN A 100 10.28 -33.87 -17.30
C ASN A 100 8.86 -34.46 -17.29
N ASP A 101 7.86 -33.67 -16.91
CA ASP A 101 6.46 -34.10 -16.96
C ASP A 101 5.99 -34.27 -18.41
N ARG A 102 4.77 -34.79 -18.57
CA ARG A 102 4.16 -34.96 -19.88
C ARG A 102 4.18 -33.63 -20.66
N PRO A 103 4.58 -33.60 -21.95
CA PRO A 103 4.74 -32.37 -22.71
C PRO A 103 3.50 -31.44 -22.71
N LYS A 104 2.30 -32.02 -22.74
CA LYS A 104 1.04 -31.28 -22.65
C LYS A 104 0.92 -30.51 -21.33
N THR A 105 1.31 -31.14 -20.23
CA THR A 105 1.30 -30.55 -18.88
C THR A 105 2.30 -29.42 -18.77
N VAL A 106 3.53 -29.63 -19.25
CA VAL A 106 4.59 -28.60 -19.27
C VAL A 106 4.15 -27.38 -20.07
N LYS A 107 3.49 -27.57 -21.22
CA LYS A 107 2.95 -26.48 -22.03
C LYS A 107 1.88 -25.68 -21.29
N GLN A 108 1.00 -26.35 -20.54
CA GLN A 108 -0.01 -25.68 -19.72
C GLN A 108 0.61 -24.87 -18.58
N TYR A 109 1.58 -25.43 -17.87
CA TYR A 109 2.29 -24.71 -16.80
C TYR A 109 2.98 -23.46 -17.32
N ASN A 110 3.71 -23.57 -18.43
CA ASN A 110 4.37 -22.41 -19.05
C ASN A 110 3.36 -21.32 -19.44
N LEU A 111 2.24 -21.70 -20.06
CA LEU A 111 1.21 -20.74 -20.48
C LEU A 111 0.60 -20.01 -19.27
N ALA A 112 0.17 -20.75 -18.25
CA ALA A 112 -0.46 -20.18 -17.06
C ALA A 112 0.51 -19.28 -16.27
N LEU A 113 1.75 -19.74 -16.07
CA LEU A 113 2.73 -19.00 -15.26
C LEU A 113 3.29 -17.78 -16.00
N THR A 114 3.39 -17.82 -17.34
CA THR A 114 3.71 -16.63 -18.13
C THR A 114 2.60 -15.59 -18.01
N HIS A 115 1.34 -16.01 -18.08
CA HIS A 115 0.20 -15.10 -17.90
C HIS A 115 0.17 -14.51 -16.49
N LEU A 116 0.49 -15.29 -15.46
CA LEU A 116 0.63 -14.79 -14.09
C LEU A 116 1.70 -13.69 -14.00
N LEU A 117 2.91 -13.95 -14.50
CA LEU A 117 4.02 -13.00 -14.44
C LEU A 117 3.71 -11.70 -15.20
N ALA A 118 2.98 -11.77 -16.30
CA ALA A 118 2.57 -10.59 -17.08
C ALA A 118 1.55 -9.70 -16.34
N ASN A 119 0.76 -10.26 -15.42
CA ASN A 119 -0.32 -9.57 -14.72
C ASN A 119 -0.02 -9.30 -13.22
N LEU A 120 1.24 -9.43 -12.80
CA LEU A 120 1.60 -9.06 -11.44
C LEU A 120 1.45 -7.54 -11.22
N PRO A 121 0.89 -7.11 -10.07
CA PRO A 121 0.89 -5.71 -9.71
C PRO A 121 2.35 -5.22 -9.62
N ARG A 122 2.60 -4.04 -10.20
CA ARG A 122 3.91 -3.38 -10.17
C ARG A 122 4.08 -2.58 -8.89
#